data_AF-A0A7G3AFI8-F1
#
_entry.id   AF-A0A7G3AFI8-F1
#
_cell.length_a   1.000
_cell.length_b   1.000
_cell.length_c   1.000
_cell.angle_alpha   90.00
_cell.angle_beta   90.00
_cell.angle_gamma   90.00
#
_symmetry.space_group_name_H-M   'P 1'
#
loop_
_entity.id
_entity.type
_entity.pdbx_description
1 polymer ?
#
loop_
_entity_poly.entity_id
_entity_poly.type
_entity_poly.pdbx_seq_one_letter_code
_entity_poly.pdbx_strand_id
1 'polypeptide(L)'
;MMSSRVYPASLRLLRLFSQSAPPSSSSGQSQPPTSEPLSKVSGLTQKVVMKPESGKKVGPGASHDAEYKVPEYFLYGRHSYHEAEIELAPYRCPQPSALRK
;
A
#
# COMPACT_ATOMS: atom_id res chain seq x y z
N MET A 1 -39.22 40.27 30.55
CA MET A 1 -37.75 40.14 30.68
C MET A 1 -37.32 38.96 29.81
N MET A 2 -36.73 39.22 28.65
CA MET A 2 -36.36 38.21 27.65
C MET A 2 -34.97 37.65 27.98
N SER A 3 -34.86 36.34 28.19
CA SER A 3 -33.60 35.66 28.47
C SER A 3 -32.96 35.23 27.15
N SER A 4 -31.90 35.92 26.73
CA SER A 4 -31.12 35.63 25.53
C SER A 4 -30.04 34.58 25.82
N ARG A 5 -30.18 33.38 25.24
CA ARG A 5 -29.13 32.35 25.25
C ARG A 5 -28.16 32.61 24.09
N VAL A 6 -26.88 32.83 24.44
CA VAL A 6 -25.77 32.93 23.50
C VAL A 6 -25.27 31.51 23.20
N TYR A 7 -25.26 31.10 21.94
CA TYR A 7 -24.65 29.85 21.50
C TYR A 7 -23.19 30.10 21.09
N PRO A 8 -22.21 29.27 21.48
CA PRO A 8 -20.85 29.42 20.98
C PRO A 8 -20.76 28.96 19.52
N ALA A 9 -20.19 29.82 18.67
CA ALA A 9 -19.91 29.54 17.28
C ALA A 9 -18.83 28.44 17.14
N SER A 10 -19.14 27.38 16.41
CA SER A 10 -18.17 26.34 16.04
C SER A 10 -17.12 26.90 15.06
N LEU A 11 -15.91 27.12 15.55
CA LEU A 11 -14.72 27.39 14.73
C LEU A 11 -14.33 26.13 13.96
N ARG A 12 -14.75 26.03 12.70
CA ARG A 12 -14.21 25.03 11.76
C ARG A 12 -12.83 25.46 11.28
N LEU A 13 -11.78 24.87 11.84
CA LEU A 13 -10.43 24.95 11.29
C LEU A 13 -10.39 24.21 9.94
N LEU A 14 -10.28 24.95 8.83
CA LEU A 14 -9.99 24.40 7.51
C LEU A 14 -8.51 24.02 7.46
N ARG A 15 -8.22 22.71 7.45
CA ARG A 15 -6.88 22.17 7.26
C ARG A 15 -6.49 22.34 5.79
N LEU A 16 -5.58 23.26 5.48
CA LEU A 16 -5.00 23.35 4.13
C LEU A 16 -4.07 22.16 3.90
N PHE A 17 -4.35 21.41 2.83
CA PHE A 17 -3.51 20.30 2.38
C PHE A 17 -2.30 20.86 1.63
N SER A 18 -1.09 20.57 2.11
CA SER A 18 0.17 20.89 1.44
C SER A 18 0.46 19.80 0.40
N GLN A 19 0.41 20.14 -0.89
CA GLN A 19 0.75 19.23 -1.98
C GLN A 19 2.29 19.22 -2.17
N SER A 20 2.92 18.05 -2.09
CA SER A 20 4.36 17.88 -2.33
C SER A 20 4.69 17.93 -3.82
N ALA A 21 5.80 18.60 -4.17
CA ALA A 21 6.33 18.76 -5.53
C ALA A 21 6.67 17.40 -6.21
N PRO A 22 6.68 17.34 -7.55
CA PRO A 22 7.08 16.13 -8.29
C PRO A 22 8.59 15.85 -8.14
N PRO A 23 9.01 14.56 -8.12
CA PRO A 23 10.42 14.21 -7.98
C PRO A 23 11.21 14.51 -9.26
N SER A 24 12.29 15.27 -9.11
CA SER A 24 13.34 15.48 -10.11
C SER A 24 14.13 14.20 -10.34
N SER A 25 14.27 13.81 -11.61
CA SER A 25 15.00 12.62 -12.07
C SER A 25 16.51 12.78 -11.93
N SER A 26 17.12 12.08 -10.98
CA SER A 26 18.57 11.85 -10.93
C SER A 26 18.88 10.40 -11.30
N SER A 27 19.56 10.22 -12.42
CA SER A 27 20.11 8.97 -12.93
C SER A 27 21.25 8.46 -12.04
N GLY A 28 20.99 7.42 -11.26
CA GLY A 28 22.02 6.58 -10.62
C GLY A 28 21.89 5.15 -11.15
N GLN A 29 22.91 4.68 -11.87
CA GLN A 29 23.03 3.29 -12.29
C GLN A 29 23.27 2.39 -11.07
N SER A 30 22.39 1.42 -10.88
CA SER A 30 22.59 0.28 -9.99
C SER A 30 22.40 -0.99 -10.82
N GLN A 31 23.39 -1.87 -10.84
CA GLN A 31 23.30 -3.19 -11.48
C GLN A 31 22.05 -3.97 -11.00
N PRO A 32 21.39 -4.76 -11.85
CA PRO A 32 20.26 -5.57 -11.40
C PRO A 32 20.79 -6.76 -10.59
N PRO A 33 20.39 -6.94 -9.32
CA PRO A 33 20.59 -8.22 -8.68
C PRO A 33 19.62 -9.23 -9.33
N THR A 34 20.17 -10.29 -9.91
CA THR A 34 19.45 -11.54 -10.21
C THR A 34 19.06 -12.21 -8.91
N SER A 35 18.06 -11.65 -8.23
CA SER A 35 17.44 -12.25 -7.07
C SER A 35 15.95 -12.03 -7.20
N GLU A 36 15.23 -13.09 -7.55
CA GLU A 36 13.78 -13.26 -7.44
C GLU A 36 13.23 -12.43 -6.26
N PRO A 37 12.72 -11.21 -6.51
CA PRO A 37 12.49 -10.21 -5.46
C PRO A 37 11.41 -10.64 -4.46
N LEU A 38 10.64 -11.68 -4.80
CA LEU A 38 9.53 -12.21 -4.02
C LEU A 38 9.92 -13.38 -3.10
N SER A 39 11.08 -14.01 -3.30
CA SER A 39 11.47 -15.21 -2.54
C SER A 39 12.02 -14.90 -1.14
N LYS A 40 12.42 -13.65 -0.90
CA LYS A 40 13.14 -13.24 0.32
C LYS A 40 12.29 -12.37 1.26
N VAL A 41 11.07 -11.99 0.86
CA VAL A 41 10.16 -11.27 1.75
C VAL A 41 9.35 -12.28 2.55
N SER A 42 9.65 -12.40 3.85
CA SER A 42 8.83 -13.16 4.78
C SER A 42 7.43 -12.54 4.82
N GLY A 43 6.46 -13.15 4.13
CA GLY A 43 5.08 -12.65 4.04
C GLY A 43 4.64 -12.10 2.67
N LEU A 44 5.33 -12.44 1.57
CA LEU A 44 4.67 -12.49 0.25
C LEU A 44 4.53 -13.96 -0.13
N THR A 45 3.54 -14.65 0.43
CA THR A 45 3.30 -16.02 -0.01
C THR A 45 2.67 -16.03 -1.40
N GLN A 46 2.76 -17.18 -2.08
CA GLN A 46 2.10 -17.42 -3.37
C GLN A 46 0.56 -17.28 -3.32
N LYS A 47 -0.03 -17.05 -2.13
CA LYS A 47 -1.45 -16.79 -1.94
C LYS A 47 -1.83 -15.34 -2.27
N VAL A 48 -0.95 -14.38 -1.99
CA VAL A 48 -1.19 -12.95 -2.26
C VAL A 48 -0.89 -12.61 -3.72
N VAL A 49 0.21 -13.13 -4.25
CA VAL A 49 0.66 -12.86 -5.63
C VAL A 49 0.71 -14.16 -6.41
N MET A 50 -0.04 -14.24 -7.50
CA MET A 50 -0.02 -15.42 -8.38
C MET A 50 1.27 -15.40 -9.19
N LYS A 51 2.22 -16.26 -8.82
CA LYS A 51 3.50 -16.33 -9.55
C LYS A 51 3.25 -16.87 -10.96
N PRO A 52 3.64 -16.15 -12.03
CA PRO A 52 3.51 -16.67 -13.38
C PRO A 52 4.44 -17.87 -13.57
N GLU A 53 4.02 -18.83 -14.39
CA GLU A 53 4.92 -19.89 -14.86
C GLU A 53 6.13 -19.27 -15.56
N SER A 54 7.31 -19.87 -15.37
CA SER A 54 8.57 -19.37 -15.92
C SER A 54 8.44 -19.06 -17.40
N GLY A 55 8.65 -17.78 -17.77
CA GLY A 55 8.62 -17.30 -19.14
C GLY A 55 7.31 -16.66 -19.60
N LYS A 56 6.24 -16.65 -18.79
CA LYS A 56 5.00 -15.94 -19.12
C LYS A 56 5.14 -14.43 -18.87
N LYS A 57 4.90 -13.63 -19.90
CA LYS A 57 4.80 -12.16 -19.76
C LYS A 57 3.56 -11.82 -18.94
N VAL A 58 3.76 -11.00 -17.91
CA VAL A 58 2.72 -10.57 -16.95
C VAL A 58 1.79 -9.50 -17.51
N GLY A 59 2.15 -8.85 -18.61
CA GLY A 59 1.33 -7.89 -19.32
C GLY A 59 2.10 -7.20 -20.47
N PRO A 60 1.44 -6.42 -21.33
CA PRO A 60 2.09 -5.68 -22.40
C PRO A 60 3.04 -4.62 -21.80
N GLY A 61 4.33 -4.70 -22.10
CA GLY A 61 5.32 -3.73 -21.61
C GLY A 61 5.56 -3.72 -20.10
N ALA A 62 5.08 -4.75 -19.38
CA ALA A 62 5.25 -4.88 -17.94
C ALA A 62 6.51 -5.69 -17.61
N SER A 63 7.57 -4.99 -17.23
CA SER A 63 8.84 -5.56 -16.77
C SER A 63 9.58 -4.48 -15.98
N HIS A 64 10.45 -4.88 -15.05
CA HIS A 64 11.29 -3.91 -14.32
C HIS A 64 12.13 -3.03 -15.25
N ASP A 65 12.51 -3.57 -16.42
CA ASP A 65 13.32 -2.86 -17.43
C ASP A 65 12.48 -2.20 -18.54
N ALA A 66 11.14 -2.32 -18.48
CA ALA A 66 10.24 -1.75 -19.48
C ALA A 66 9.62 -0.42 -18.99
N GLU A 67 8.76 0.16 -19.83
CA GLU A 67 8.06 1.41 -19.53
C GLU A 67 7.19 1.28 -18.26
N TYR A 68 6.49 0.16 -18.12
CA TYR A 68 5.71 -0.14 -16.92
C TYR A 68 6.51 -0.99 -15.94
N LYS A 69 7.02 -0.33 -14.90
CA LYS A 69 8.02 -0.86 -13.96
C LYS A 69 7.49 -1.79 -12.85
N VAL A 70 6.17 -1.95 -12.74
CA VAL A 70 5.52 -2.67 -11.63
C VAL A 70 4.75 -3.90 -12.13
N PRO A 71 5.44 -4.90 -12.71
CA PRO A 71 4.81 -6.09 -13.27
C PRO A 71 3.92 -6.86 -12.26
N GLU A 72 4.23 -6.77 -10.97
CA GLU A 72 3.51 -7.44 -9.88
C GLU A 72 2.04 -7.06 -9.80
N TYR A 73 1.69 -5.85 -10.26
CA TYR A 73 0.30 -5.38 -10.27
C TYR A 73 -0.63 -6.32 -11.05
N PHE A 74 -0.14 -6.96 -12.11
CA PHE A 74 -0.93 -7.87 -12.95
C PHE A 74 -1.08 -9.27 -12.34
N LEU A 75 -0.36 -9.56 -11.25
CA LEU A 75 -0.33 -10.86 -10.61
C LEU A 75 -1.30 -10.98 -9.43
N TYR A 76 -2.02 -9.90 -9.10
CA TYR A 76 -3.06 -9.93 -8.08
C TYR A 76 -4.35 -10.57 -8.59
N GLY A 77 -4.94 -11.42 -7.77
CA GLY A 77 -6.26 -12.02 -7.98
C GLY A 77 -7.34 -11.35 -7.12
N ARG A 78 -8.59 -11.84 -7.26
CA ARG A 78 -9.74 -11.33 -6.49
C ARG A 78 -9.54 -11.40 -4.97
N HIS A 79 -8.82 -12.42 -4.49
CA HIS A 79 -8.64 -12.69 -3.06
C HIS A 79 -7.33 -12.16 -2.48
N SER A 80 -6.45 -11.57 -3.30
CA SER A 80 -5.13 -11.11 -2.87
C SER A 80 -5.18 -10.14 -1.68
N TYR A 81 -6.20 -9.29 -1.64
CA TYR A 81 -6.42 -8.36 -0.54
C TYR A 81 -6.65 -9.09 0.80
N HIS A 82 -7.53 -10.09 0.80
CA HIS A 82 -7.87 -10.85 2.01
C HIS A 82 -6.72 -11.75 2.47
N GLU A 83 -6.01 -12.37 1.53
CA GLU A 83 -4.82 -13.18 1.85
C GLU A 83 -3.73 -12.31 2.50
N ALA A 84 -3.54 -11.08 2.02
CA ALA A 84 -2.61 -10.13 2.63
C ALA A 84 -3.03 -9.74 4.06
N GLU A 85 -4.32 -9.58 4.32
CA GLU A 85 -4.81 -9.31 5.68
C GLU A 85 -4.53 -10.47 6.64
N ILE A 86 -4.69 -11.71 6.17
CA ILE A 86 -4.40 -12.93 6.95
C ILE A 86 -2.90 -13.03 7.25
N GLU A 87 -2.04 -12.79 6.26
CA GLU A 87 -0.58 -12.84 6.44
C GLU A 87 -0.06 -11.75 7.38
N LEU A 88 -0.69 -10.58 7.39
CA LEU A 88 -0.32 -9.48 8.27
C LEU A 88 -0.92 -9.60 9.68
N ALA A 89 -1.92 -10.45 9.90
CA ALA A 89 -2.61 -10.56 11.20
C ALA A 89 -1.69 -10.84 12.40
N PRO A 90 -0.66 -11.71 12.32
CA PRO A 90 0.26 -11.97 13.43
C PRO A 90 1.12 -10.76 13.82
N TYR A 91 1.31 -9.82 12.90
CA TYR A 91 2.14 -8.63 13.09
C TYR A 91 1.34 -7.40 13.57
N ARG A 92 0.02 -7.55 13.78
CA ARG A 92 -0.83 -6.47 14.28
C ARG A 92 -0.73 -6.34 15.80
N CYS A 93 -0.90 -5.12 16.30
CA CYS A 93 -1.08 -4.89 17.73
C CYS A 93 -2.37 -5.58 18.22
N PRO A 94 -2.43 -6.01 19.49
CA PRO A 94 -3.65 -6.56 20.06
C PRO A 94 -4.78 -5.54 20.03
N GLN A 95 -5.99 -6.01 19.78
CA GLN A 95 -7.17 -5.14 19.75
C GLN A 95 -7.42 -4.54 21.14
N PRO A 96 -7.69 -3.23 21.26
CA PRO A 96 -8.06 -2.65 22.53
C PRO A 96 -9.37 -3.26 23.04
N SER A 97 -9.47 -3.48 24.36
CA SER A 97 -10.70 -3.95 24.98
C SER A 97 -11.58 -2.77 25.40
N ALA A 98 -12.89 -2.90 25.19
CA ALA A 98 -13.89 -1.92 25.65
C ALA A 98 -14.31 -2.14 27.12
N LEU A 99 -13.81 -3.22 27.76
CA LEU A 99 -14.11 -3.53 29.15
C LEU A 99 -13.44 -2.51 30.06
N ARG A 100 -14.23 -1.85 30.90
CA ARG A 100 -13.69 -1.00 31.98
C ARG A 100 -13.04 -1.90 33.03
N LYS A 101 -11.89 -1.48 33.55
CA LYS A 101 -11.27 -2.10 34.73
C LYS A 101 -12.13 -1.86 35.96
#